data_AF-A0AAU8SGV3-F1
#
_entry.id   AF-A0AAU8SGV3-F1
#
_cell.length_a   1.000
_cell.length_b   1.000
_cell.length_c   1.000
_cell.angle_alpha   90.00
_cell.angle_beta   90.00
_cell.angle_gamma   90.00
#
_symmetry.space_group_name_H-M   'P 1'
#
loop_
_entity.id
_entity.type
_entity.pdbx_description
1 polymer ?
#
loop_
_entity_poly.entity_id
_entity_poly.type
_entity_poly.pdbx_seq_one_letter_code
_entity_poly.pdbx_strand_id
1 'polypeptide(L)' 'MGIIPSNAGGFGNVHDAAEVFNELEIEPLKARLREVNDWLGIEVVRFKDFETPKG' A
#
# COMPACT_ATOMS: atom_id res chain seq x y z
N MET A 1 -6.75 -10.10 2.88
CA MET A 1 -7.83 -10.44 3.84
C MET A 1 -8.54 -9.15 4.19
N GLY A 2 -9.87 -9.08 4.11
CA GLY A 2 -10.60 -7.89 4.56
C GLY A 2 -12.11 -8.06 4.52
N ILE A 3 -12.70 -8.46 5.65
CA ILE A 3 -14.13 -8.25 5.94
C ILE A 3 -14.20 -6.98 6.77
N ILE A 4 -15.01 -6.01 6.37
CA ILE A 4 -15.35 -4.85 7.19
C ILE A 4 -16.61 -5.23 7.98
N PRO A 5 -16.53 -5.48 9.30
CA PRO A 5 -17.69 -5.83 10.09
C PRO A 5 -18.60 -4.62 10.33
N SER A 6 -19.91 -4.84 10.33
CA SER A 6 -20.97 -3.84 10.48
C SER A 6 -21.07 -3.17 11.86
N ASN A 7 -20.13 -3.45 12.77
CA ASN A 7 -19.91 -2.74 14.03
C ASN A 7 -18.52 -2.06 13.95
N ALA A 8 -18.46 -0.91 13.27
CA ALA A 8 -17.22 -0.18 13.01
C ALA A 8 -16.73 0.66 14.19
N GLY A 9 -17.15 0.37 15.43
CA GLY A 9 -16.74 1.15 16.61
C GLY A 9 -15.31 0.88 17.10
N GLY A 10 -14.63 -0.17 16.59
CA GLY A 10 -13.37 -0.67 17.15
C GLY A 10 -12.15 -0.72 16.22
N PHE A 11 -12.28 -0.35 14.94
CA PHE A 11 -11.15 -0.41 13.98
C PHE A 11 -10.25 0.85 13.99
N GLY A 12 -10.68 1.92 14.66
CA GLY A 12 -9.98 3.20 14.59
C GLY A 12 -10.22 3.94 13.28
N ASN A 13 -9.39 4.93 13.01
CA ASN A 13 -9.50 5.81 11.85
C ASN A 13 -9.15 5.04 10.56
N VAL A 14 -10.01 5.12 9.54
CA VAL A 14 -9.79 4.48 8.22
C VAL A 14 -8.47 4.94 7.58
N HIS A 15 -8.03 6.16 7.88
CA HIS A 15 -6.73 6.67 7.46
C HIS A 15 -5.58 5.84 8.04
N ASP A 16 -5.58 5.60 9.35
CA ASP A 16 -4.57 4.80 10.05
C ASP A 16 -4.51 3.37 9.49
N ALA A 17 -5.68 2.78 9.20
CA ALA A 17 -5.75 1.45 8.58
C ALA A 17 -5.16 1.44 7.17
N ALA A 18 -5.40 2.48 6.37
CA ALA A 18 -4.84 2.62 5.03
C ALA A 18 -3.31 2.84 5.06
N GLU A 19 -2.80 3.60 6.04
CA GLU A 19 -1.36 3.80 6.26
C GLU A 19 -0.67 2.48 6.60
N VAL A 20 -1.16 1.77 7.61
CA VAL A 20 -0.59 0.48 8.04
C VAL A 20 -0.64 -0.55 6.92
N PHE A 21 -1.73 -0.61 6.17
CA PHE A 21 -1.84 -1.49 5.00
C PHE A 21 -0.86 -1.12 3.90
N ASN A 22 -0.68 0.18 3.62
CA ASN A 22 0.28 0.63 2.63
C ASN A 22 1.71 0.23 3.02
N GLU A 23 2.10 0.44 4.28
CA GLU A 23 3.44 0.10 4.77
C GLU A 23 3.71 -1.40 4.80
N LEU A 24 2.76 -2.21 5.27
CA LEU A 24 2.99 -3.63 5.51
C LEU A 24 2.75 -4.51 4.29
N GLU A 25 1.86 -4.11 3.37
CA GLU A 25 1.51 -4.92 2.21
C GLU A 25 1.94 -4.26 0.89
N ILE A 26 1.63 -2.99 0.70
CA ILE A 26 1.81 -2.34 -0.61
C ILE A 26 3.28 -1.98 -0.88
N GLU A 27 4.00 -1.39 0.07
CA GLU A 27 5.41 -1.04 -0.11
C GLU A 27 6.32 -2.25 -0.40
N PRO A 28 6.19 -3.39 0.30
CA PRO A 28 6.92 -4.60 -0.04
C PRO A 28 6.61 -5.10 -1.46
N LEU A 29 5.33 -5.07 -1.87
CA LEU A 29 4.94 -5.46 -3.23
C LEU A 29 5.52 -4.51 -4.28
N LYS A 30 5.48 -3.19 -4.05
CA LYS A 30 6.12 -2.18 -4.92
C LYS A 30 7.62 -2.43 -5.02
N ALA A 31 8.29 -2.81 -3.93
CA ALA A 31 9.72 -3.14 -3.94
C ALA A 31 10.00 -4.37 -4.81
N ARG A 32 9.24 -5.46 -4.63
CA ARG A 32 9.38 -6.68 -5.45
C ARG A 32 9.17 -6.43 -6.94
N LEU A 33 8.24 -5.55 -7.30
CA LEU A 33 7.99 -5.18 -8.70
C LEU A 33 9.09 -4.29 -9.28
N ARG A 34 9.75 -3.46 -8.46
CA ARG A 34 10.86 -2.61 -8.90
C ARG A 34 12.12 -3.38 -9.26
N GLU A 35 12.33 -4.58 -8.71
CA GLU A 35 13.46 -5.44 -9.08
C GLU A 35 13.50 -5.80 -10.58
N VAL A 36 12.36 -5.71 -11.27
CA VAL A 36 12.28 -5.86 -12.74
C VAL A 36 13.16 -4.83 -13.44
N ASN A 37 13.27 -3.61 -12.92
CA ASN A 37 14.13 -2.59 -13.49
C ASN A 37 15.60 -3.01 -13.41
N ASP A 38 16.00 -3.59 -12.29
CA ASP A 38 17.39 -4.05 -12.07
C ASP A 38 17.71 -5.21 -13.01
N TRP A 39 16.77 -6.12 -13.24
CA TRP A 39 16.94 -7.23 -14.18
C TRP A 39 17.08 -6.77 -15.63
N LEU A 40 16.36 -5.72 -16.02
CA LEU A 40 16.38 -5.17 -17.37
C LEU A 40 17.47 -4.12 -17.60
N GLY A 41 18.06 -3.59 -16.52
CA GLY A 41 19.03 -2.50 -16.58
C GLY A 41 18.45 -1.16 -17.03
N ILE A 42 17.11 -1.04 -17.07
CA ILE A 42 16.39 0.17 -17.48
C ILE A 42 15.15 0.37 -16.60
N GLU A 43 14.76 1.62 -16.35
CA GLU A 43 13.56 1.93 -15.56
C GLU A 43 12.30 1.74 -16.41
N VAL A 44 11.50 0.72 -16.09
CA VAL A 44 10.22 0.43 -16.74
C VAL A 44 9.05 0.37 -15.76
N VAL A 45 9.31 0.11 -14.47
CA VAL A 45 8.34 0.09 -13.39
C VAL A 45 8.61 1.24 -12.43
N ARG A 46 7.63 2.13 -12.26
CA ARG A 46 7.65 3.20 -11.25
C ARG A 46 6.26 3.40 -10.67
N PHE A 47 6.21 3.76 -9.39
CA PHE A 47 4.97 4.03 -8.68
C PHE A 47 4.90 5.49 -8.27
N LYS A 48 3.68 6.01 -8.14
CA LYS A 48 3.46 7.29 -7.45
C LYS A 48 3.60 7.07 -5.95
N ASP A 49 3.96 8.14 -5.26
CA ASP A 49 3.96 8.15 -3.80
C ASP A 49 2.57 7.82 -3.27
N PHE A 50 2.53 7.13 -2.13
CA PHE A 50 1.27 6.88 -1.46
C PHE A 50 0.74 8.19 -0.90
N GLU A 51 -0.46 8.57 -1.34
CA GLU A 51 -1.23 9.65 -0.74
C GLU A 51 -2.27 9.04 0.18
N THR A 52 -2.24 9.41 1.44
CA THR A 52 -3.30 9.03 2.38
C THR A 52 -4.62 9.59 1.86
N PRO A 53 -5.72 8.81 1.94
CA PRO A 53 -7.03 9.32 1.58
C PRO A 53 -7.26 10.63 2.35
N LYS A 54 -7.68 11.70 1.68
CA LYS A 54 -8.09 12.92 2.38
C LYS A 54 -9.56 12.74 2.76
N GLY A 55 -9.85 12.85 4.05
CA GLY A 55 -11.22 12.95 4.56
C GLY A 55 -11.89 14.24 4.13
#